data_AF-A0A533WMQ6-F1
#
_entry.id   AF-A0A533WMQ6-F1
#
_cell.length_a   1.000
_cell.length_b   1.000
_cell.length_c   1.000
_cell.angle_alpha   90.00
_cell.angle_beta   90.00
_cell.angle_gamma   90.00
#
_symmetry.space_group_name_H-M   'P 1'
#
loop_
_entity.id
_entity.type
_entity.pdbx_description
1 polymer ?
#
loop_
_entity_poly.entity_id
_entity_poly.type
_entity_poly.pdbx_seq_one_letter_code
_entity_poly.pdbx_strand_id
1 'polypeptide(L)'
;LSGSYEKDALNWADAITVISKEAYDYYTKLGFNVQHIPNAIDISSLPQQTERKYEKQVIFVGRLSKEKGILNLLAVAEKLPQDIHLLILGSGPEE
;
A
#
# COMPACT_ATOMS: atom_id res chain seq x y z
N LEU A 1 -2.96 -19.52 14.53
CA LEU A 1 -3.35 -18.69 15.68
C LEU A 1 -4.10 -17.42 15.23
N SER A 2 -3.55 -16.61 14.32
CA SER A 2 -4.19 -15.34 13.87
C SER A 2 -5.60 -15.49 13.26
N GLY A 3 -5.85 -16.48 12.39
CA GLY A 3 -7.13 -16.59 11.68
C GLY A 3 -8.36 -16.90 12.54
N SER A 4 -8.18 -17.51 13.73
CA SER A 4 -9.29 -17.74 14.67
C SER A 4 -9.75 -16.42 15.28
N TYR A 5 -8.78 -15.60 15.73
CA TYR A 5 -9.06 -14.32 16.38
C TYR A 5 -9.72 -13.32 15.44
N GLU A 6 -9.35 -13.34 14.15
CA GLU A 6 -9.99 -12.48 13.15
C GLU A 6 -11.47 -12.83 12.97
N LYS A 7 -11.79 -14.12 12.83
CA LYS A 7 -13.18 -14.56 12.67
C LYS A 7 -14.03 -14.24 13.89
N ASP A 8 -13.47 -14.46 15.09
CA ASP A 8 -14.16 -14.15 16.34
C ASP A 8 -14.40 -12.64 16.47
N ALA A 9 -13.40 -11.81 16.18
CA ALA A 9 -13.52 -10.36 16.19
C ALA A 9 -14.57 -9.84 15.20
N LEU A 10 -14.64 -10.41 13.99
CA LEU A 10 -15.65 -10.01 12.99
C LEU A 10 -17.07 -10.40 13.42
N ASN A 11 -17.25 -11.50 14.14
CA ASN A 11 -18.56 -11.90 14.65
C ASN A 11 -19.01 -11.09 15.87
N TRP A 12 -18.08 -10.60 16.68
CA TRP A 12 -18.38 -9.82 17.89
C TRP A 12 -18.59 -8.33 17.61
N ALA A 13 -18.05 -7.81 16.51
CA ALA A 13 -18.14 -6.39 16.19
C ALA A 13 -19.56 -5.96 15.80
N ASP A 14 -20.04 -4.86 16.38
CA ASP A 14 -21.32 -4.24 16.00
C ASP A 14 -21.29 -3.63 14.59
N ALA A 15 -20.10 -3.20 14.16
CA ALA A 15 -19.87 -2.63 12.84
C ALA A 15 -18.46 -2.96 12.36
N ILE A 16 -18.33 -3.22 11.06
CA ILE A 16 -17.05 -3.53 10.41
C ILE A 16 -16.77 -2.47 9.35
N THR A 17 -15.58 -1.87 9.41
CA THR A 17 -15.14 -0.86 8.44
C THR A 17 -13.87 -1.32 7.76
N VAL A 18 -13.76 -1.07 6.46
CA VAL A 18 -12.57 -1.40 5.66
C VAL A 18 -12.12 -0.19 4.85
N ILE A 19 -10.82 -0.12 4.56
CA ILE A 19 -10.19 1.02 3.90
C ILE A 19 -10.15 0.90 2.37
N SER A 20 -10.28 -0.32 1.82
CA SER A 20 -10.15 -0.57 0.38
C SER A 20 -11.36 -1.32 -0.17
N LYS A 21 -11.57 -1.18 -1.49
CA LYS A 21 -12.66 -1.87 -2.20
C LYS A 21 -12.44 -3.38 -2.23
N GLU A 22 -11.20 -3.81 -2.35
CA GLU A 22 -10.84 -5.24 -2.38
C GLU A 22 -11.20 -5.91 -1.05
N ALA A 23 -10.92 -5.24 0.07
CA ALA A 23 -11.31 -5.73 1.38
C ALA A 23 -12.84 -5.75 1.55
N TYR A 24 -13.53 -4.71 1.08
CA TYR A 24 -15.00 -4.67 1.08
C TYR A 24 -15.58 -5.87 0.32
N ASP A 25 -15.16 -6.06 -0.93
CA ASP A 25 -15.63 -7.15 -1.77
C ASP A 25 -15.30 -8.52 -1.16
N TYR A 26 -14.15 -8.66 -0.51
CA TYR A 26 -13.74 -9.88 0.18
C TYR A 26 -14.66 -10.22 1.36
N TYR A 27 -14.87 -9.29 2.30
CA TYR A 27 -15.66 -9.56 3.51
C TYR A 27 -17.17 -9.58 3.24
N THR A 28 -17.67 -8.83 2.26
CA THR A 28 -19.07 -8.94 1.82
C THR A 28 -19.36 -10.32 1.24
N LYS A 29 -18.43 -10.91 0.48
CA LYS A 29 -18.57 -12.31 -0.02
C LYS A 29 -18.59 -13.34 1.11
N LEU A 30 -17.98 -13.03 2.25
CA LEU A 30 -18.01 -13.88 3.44
C LEU A 30 -19.32 -13.72 4.26
N GLY A 31 -20.22 -12.81 3.85
CA GLY A 31 -21.52 -12.60 4.48
C GLY A 31 -21.53 -11.55 5.59
N PHE A 32 -20.44 -10.81 5.78
CA PHE A 32 -20.37 -9.75 6.78
C PHE A 32 -20.99 -8.44 6.25
N ASN A 33 -21.65 -7.71 7.14
CA ASN A 33 -22.10 -6.35 6.87
C ASN A 33 -20.94 -5.37 7.09
N VAL A 34 -20.36 -4.88 6.01
CA VAL A 34 -19.13 -4.08 6.02
C VAL A 34 -19.39 -2.72 5.39
N GLN A 35 -18.73 -1.68 5.89
CA GLN A 35 -18.74 -0.34 5.32
C GLN A 35 -17.36 0.01 4.75
N HIS A 36 -17.32 0.52 3.52
CA HIS A 36 -16.08 1.02 2.93
C HIS A 36 -15.87 2.48 3.31
N ILE A 37 -14.83 2.74 4.12
CA ILE A 37 -14.41 4.08 4.55
C ILE A 37 -12.94 4.25 4.16
N PRO A 38 -12.66 4.86 2.99
CA PRO A 38 -11.29 5.03 2.53
C PRO A 38 -10.52 6.02 3.42
N ASN A 39 -9.21 5.78 3.54
CA ASN A 39 -8.34 6.70 4.27
C ASN A 39 -8.29 8.06 3.56
N ALA A 40 -8.51 9.13 4.32
CA ALA A 40 -8.36 10.48 3.83
C ALA A 40 -6.88 10.91 3.84
N ILE A 41 -6.55 11.89 3.01
CA ILE A 41 -5.27 12.59 3.03
C ILE A 41 -5.51 14.09 3.21
N ASP A 42 -4.70 14.72 4.05
CA ASP A 42 -4.75 16.17 4.20
C ASP A 42 -4.01 16.83 3.04
N ILE A 43 -4.77 17.37 2.09
CA ILE A 43 -4.25 18.03 0.89
C ILE A 43 -3.42 19.26 1.26
N SER A 44 -3.74 19.94 2.37
CA SER A 44 -3.02 21.15 2.78
C SER A 44 -1.59 20.85 3.28
N SER A 45 -1.35 19.62 3.73
CA SER A 45 -0.03 19.15 4.14
C SER A 45 0.89 18.79 2.97
N LEU A 46 0.34 18.65 1.76
CA LEU A 46 1.13 18.27 0.59
C LEU A 46 1.97 19.45 0.08
N PRO A 47 3.25 19.22 -0.24
CA PRO A 47 4.09 20.26 -0.82
C PRO A 47 3.50 20.70 -2.16
N GLN A 48 3.31 22.02 -2.33
CA GLN A 48 2.80 22.60 -3.58
C GLN A 48 3.89 22.70 -4.67
N GLN A 49 5.16 22.62 -4.27
CA GLN A 49 6.29 22.71 -5.19
C GLN A 49 6.65 21.34 -5.71
N THR A 50 6.81 21.23 -7.03
CA THR A 50 7.25 20.02 -7.70
C THR A 50 8.74 20.11 -7.97
N GLU A 51 9.54 19.28 -7.30
CA GLU A 51 10.94 19.06 -7.68
C GLU A 51 11.06 17.78 -8.52
N ARG A 52 11.60 17.91 -9.72
CA ARG A 52 11.88 16.78 -10.61
C ARG A 52 13.39 16.69 -10.84
N LYS A 53 13.98 15.53 -10.54
CA LYS A 53 15.43 15.30 -10.70
C LYS A 53 15.80 14.83 -12.09
N TYR A 54 14.95 14.02 -12.72
CA TYR A 54 15.18 13.47 -14.06
C TYR A 54 13.93 13.54 -14.94
N GLU A 55 14.15 13.63 -16.25
CA GLU A 55 13.05 13.71 -17.23
C GLU A 55 12.21 12.44 -17.24
N LYS A 56 12.81 11.24 -17.19
CA LYS A 56 12.07 9.99 -17.02
C LYS A 56 12.41 9.39 -15.68
N GLN A 57 11.57 9.64 -14.67
CA GLN A 57 11.77 9.13 -13.32
C GLN A 57 10.57 8.33 -12.82
N VAL A 58 10.86 7.26 -12.10
CA VAL A 58 9.89 6.47 -11.33
C VAL A 58 10.28 6.57 -9.87
N ILE A 59 9.33 6.88 -8.99
CA ILE A 59 9.61 7.03 -7.55
C ILE A 59 8.88 5.91 -6.81
N PHE A 60 9.63 5.12 -6.06
CA PHE A 60 9.10 4.21 -5.04
C PHE A 60 9.29 4.85 -3.67
N VAL A 61 8.20 4.98 -2.91
CA VAL A 61 8.22 5.47 -1.53
C VAL A 61 7.56 4.45 -0.62
N GLY A 62 8.31 3.95 0.36
CA GLY A 62 7.76 3.03 1.34
C GLY A 62 8.81 2.25 2.10
N ARG A 63 8.38 1.59 3.18
CA ARG A 63 9.23 0.71 3.99
C ARG A 63 9.87 -0.37 3.12
N LEU A 64 11.18 -0.59 3.25
CA LEU A 64 11.88 -1.68 2.57
C LEU A 64 11.55 -3.00 3.28
N SER A 65 10.42 -3.60 2.90
CA SER A 65 9.98 -4.89 3.43
C SER A 65 9.41 -5.77 2.33
N LYS A 66 9.39 -7.09 2.58
CA LYS A 66 8.83 -8.08 1.65
C LYS A 66 7.40 -7.76 1.22
N GLU A 67 6.57 -7.27 2.15
CA GLU A 67 5.18 -6.85 1.92
C GLU A 67 5.05 -5.77 0.85
N LYS A 68 6.06 -4.90 0.75
CA LYS A 68 6.10 -3.78 -0.21
C LYS A 68 6.70 -4.18 -1.57
N GLY A 69 7.12 -5.44 -1.72
CA GLY A 69 7.56 -5.99 -2.99
C GLY A 69 8.94 -5.52 -3.46
N ILE A 70 9.84 -5.17 -2.53
CA ILE A 70 11.16 -4.60 -2.87
C ILE A 70 11.99 -5.48 -3.81
N LEU A 71 11.96 -6.81 -3.61
CA LEU A 71 12.69 -7.75 -4.47
C LEU A 71 12.17 -7.74 -5.91
N ASN A 72 10.85 -7.64 -6.09
CA ASN A 72 10.26 -7.54 -7.43
C ASN A 72 10.62 -6.20 -8.08
N LEU A 73 10.68 -5.12 -7.30
CA LEU A 73 11.11 -3.81 -7.79
C LEU A 73 12.56 -3.85 -8.31
N LEU A 74 13.47 -4.49 -7.58
CA LEU A 74 14.87 -4.66 -8.01
C LEU A 74 14.97 -5.48 -9.30
N ALA A 75 14.22 -6.58 -9.40
CA ALA A 75 14.19 -7.40 -10.62
C ALA A 75 13.62 -6.65 -11.85
N VAL A 76 12.72 -5.68 -11.63
CA VAL A 76 12.24 -4.78 -12.69
C VAL A 76 13.29 -3.72 -13.02
N ALA A 77 14.01 -3.20 -12.02
CA ALA A 77 15.04 -2.19 -12.21
C ALA A 77 16.15 -2.65 -13.16
N GLU A 78 16.55 -3.92 -13.09
CA GLU A 78 17.52 -4.53 -14.01
C GLU A 78 17.05 -4.55 -15.48
N LYS A 79 15.73 -4.49 -15.71
CA LYS A 79 15.11 -4.54 -17.04
C LYS A 79 14.68 -3.17 -17.54
N LEU A 80 14.83 -2.12 -16.72
CA LEU A 80 14.43 -0.78 -17.11
C LEU A 80 15.38 -0.24 -18.20
N PRO A 81 14.83 0.44 -19.21
CA PRO A 81 15.61 1.28 -20.12
C PRO A 81 16.58 2.20 -19.35
N GLN A 82 17.81 2.35 -19.86
CA GLN A 82 18.85 3.13 -19.20
C GLN A 82 18.51 4.63 -19.07
N ASP A 83 17.59 5.13 -19.88
CA ASP A 83 17.09 6.50 -19.82
C ASP A 83 16.00 6.71 -18.75
N ILE A 84 15.59 5.67 -18.03
CA ILE A 84 14.64 5.74 -16.92
C ILE A 84 15.37 5.65 -15.58
N HIS A 85 15.18 6.67 -14.74
CA HIS A 85 15.76 6.73 -13.40
C HIS A 85 14.76 6.24 -12.35
N LEU A 86 15.08 5.13 -11.67
CA LEU A 86 14.32 4.64 -10.52
C LEU A 86 14.88 5.26 -9.22
N LEU A 87 14.04 5.99 -8.50
CA LEU A 87 14.32 6.60 -7.19
C LEU A 87 13.62 5.77 -6.11
N ILE A 88 14.39 5.16 -5.20
CA ILE A 88 13.87 4.36 -4.09
C ILE A 88 14.06 5.16 -2.80
N LEU A 89 12.96 5.49 -2.12
CA LEU A 89 12.93 6.27 -0.89
C LEU A 89 12.28 5.46 0.22
N GLY A 90 13.07 5.05 1.20
CA GLY A 90 12.56 4.31 2.35
C GLY A 90 13.67 3.64 3.12
N SER A 91 13.34 3.19 4.32
CA SER A 91 14.17 2.35 5.17
C SER A 91 13.36 1.16 5.65
N GLY A 92 14.00 0.10 6.10
CA GLY A 92 13.28 -1.08 6.55
C GLY A 92 14.21 -2.25 6.89
N PRO A 93 13.62 -3.37 7.34
CA PRO A 93 14.38 -4.55 7.74
C PRO A 93 15.11 -5.25 6.59
N GLU A 94 14.79 -4.94 5.34
CA GLU A 94 15.42 -5.49 4.13
C GLU A 94 16.41 -4.51 3.48
N GLU A 95 16.89 -3.51 4.23
CA GLU A 95 18.01 -2.63 3.83
C GLU A 95 19.36 -3.38 3.85
#